data_AF-A0A7G5XH47-F1
#
_entry.id   AF-A0A7G5XH47-F1
#
_cell.length_a   1.000
_cell.length_b   1.000
_cell.length_c   1.000
_cell.angle_alpha   90.00
_cell.angle_beta   90.00
_cell.angle_gamma   90.00
#
_symmetry.space_group_name_H-M   'P 1'
#
loop_
_entity.id
_entity.type
_entity.pdbx_description
1 polymer ?
#
loop_
_entity_poly.entity_id
_entity_poly.type
_entity_poly.pdbx_seq_one_letter_code
_entity_poly.pdbx_strand_id
1 'polypeptide(L)'
;MEKHVIDITRNLLNSGAFNHLSDAALTRLQWLLIGRSTTNRASQLMQYWYSGNYYSQGVPQYLLHSCNMVLLQAGKPAVDVFVADEMDA
;
A
#
# COMPACT_ATOMS: atom_id res chain seq x y z
N MET A 1 -13.23 9.55 -0.31
CA MET A 1 -12.16 8.71 -0.90
C MET A 1 -10.82 8.89 -0.20
N GLU A 2 -10.25 10.10 -0.16
CA GLU A 2 -8.90 10.32 0.39
C GLU A 2 -8.70 9.86 1.84
N LYS A 3 -9.64 10.17 2.75
CA LYS A 3 -9.58 9.70 4.14
C LYS A 3 -9.42 8.18 4.24
N HIS A 4 -10.17 7.46 3.40
CA HIS A 4 -10.16 6.00 3.38
C HIS A 4 -8.82 5.45 2.86
N VAL A 5 -8.24 6.06 1.83
CA VAL A 5 -6.89 5.73 1.34
C VAL A 5 -5.85 5.92 2.44
N ILE A 6 -5.94 7.01 3.23
CA ILE A 6 -5.02 7.27 4.34
C ILE A 6 -5.16 6.22 5.43
N ASP A 7 -6.39 5.89 5.81
CA ASP A 7 -6.66 4.91 6.86
C ASP A 7 -6.12 3.51 6.47
N ILE A 8 -6.36 3.07 5.23
CA ILE A 8 -5.77 1.84 4.69
C ILE A 8 -4.24 1.92 4.70
N THR A 9 -3.65 3.02 4.23
CA THR A 9 -2.19 3.16 4.15
C THR A 9 -1.53 3.13 5.53
N ARG A 10 -2.18 3.70 6.55
CA ARG A 10 -1.73 3.59 7.95
C ARG A 10 -1.77 2.16 8.45
N ASN A 11 -2.84 1.43 8.15
CA ASN A 11 -2.94 0.02 8.56
C ASN A 11 -1.85 -0.83 7.91
N LEU A 12 -1.57 -0.63 6.62
CA LEU A 12 -0.47 -1.31 5.91
C LEU A 12 0.90 -0.98 6.50
N LEU A 13 1.13 0.28 6.85
CA LEU A 13 2.37 0.71 7.50
C LEU A 13 2.53 0.02 8.86
N ASN A 14 1.47 0.01 9.68
CA ASN A 14 1.47 -0.60 11.01
C ASN A 14 1.57 -2.13 10.96
N SER A 15 1.07 -2.77 9.91
CA SER A 15 1.15 -4.22 9.73
C SER A 15 2.49 -4.68 9.14
N GLY A 16 3.41 -3.76 8.85
CA GLY A 16 4.72 -4.07 8.30
C GLY A 16 4.76 -4.36 6.81
N ALA A 17 3.70 -4.03 6.05
CA ALA A 17 3.64 -4.28 4.60
C ALA A 17 4.74 -3.52 3.84
N PHE A 18 5.25 -2.42 4.41
CA PHE A 18 6.27 -1.56 3.82
C PHE A 18 7.67 -1.71 4.44
N ASN A 19 7.89 -2.66 5.36
CA ASN A 19 9.15 -2.77 6.11
C ASN A 19 10.39 -3.06 5.25
N HIS A 20 10.20 -3.60 4.04
CA HIS A 20 11.28 -3.87 3.09
C HIS A 20 11.65 -2.64 2.24
N LEU A 21 10.86 -1.56 2.31
CA LEU A 21 11.17 -0.32 1.62
C LEU A 21 12.34 0.39 2.30
N SER A 22 13.08 1.18 1.52
CA SER A 22 14.18 2.00 2.06
C SER A 22 13.67 3.07 3.03
N ASP A 23 14.53 3.51 3.95
CA ASP A 23 14.21 4.58 4.90
C ASP A 23 13.73 5.87 4.22
N ALA A 24 14.31 6.19 3.05
CA ALA A 24 13.88 7.34 2.26
C ALA A 24 12.44 7.19 1.73
N ALA A 25 12.07 5.99 1.29
CA ALA A 25 10.71 5.68 0.83
C ALA A 25 9.71 5.71 2.00
N LEU A 26 10.07 5.13 3.15
CA LEU A 26 9.26 5.16 4.38
C LEU A 26 9.07 6.59 4.89
N THR A 27 10.14 7.39 4.90
CA THR A 27 10.09 8.81 5.28
C THR A 27 9.12 9.56 4.38
N ARG A 28 9.22 9.39 3.04
CA ARG A 28 8.31 10.03 2.08
C ARG A 28 6.86 9.57 2.28
N LEU A 29 6.62 8.29 2.55
CA LEU A 29 5.30 7.76 2.85
C LEU A 29 4.71 8.41 4.12
N GLN A 30 5.50 8.53 5.18
CA GLN A 30 5.09 9.21 6.43
C GLN A 30 4.78 10.70 6.18
N TRP A 31 5.59 11.39 5.38
CA TRP A 31 5.31 12.77 4.97
C TRP A 31 3.98 12.90 4.23
N LEU A 32 3.65 11.96 3.33
CA LEU A 32 2.35 11.94 2.66
C LEU A 32 1.19 11.69 3.64
N LEU A 33 1.40 10.92 4.71
CA LEU A 33 0.37 10.64 5.73
C LEU A 33 0.13 11.82 6.68
N ILE A 34 1.16 12.63 6.97
CA ILE A 34 1.11 13.74 7.93
C ILE A 34 0.83 15.09 7.23
N GLY A 35 1.30 15.24 5.99
CA GLY A 35 1.24 16.49 5.24
C GLY A 35 -0.18 17.02 5.04
N ARG A 36 -0.31 18.36 5.06
CA ARG A 36 -1.56 19.04 4.68
C ARG A 36 -1.80 18.86 3.18
N SER A 37 -3.04 18.49 2.84
CA SER A 37 -3.59 18.23 1.49
C SER A 37 -2.68 18.66 0.33
N THR A 38 -1.80 17.77 -0.10
CA THR A 38 -1.05 17.93 -1.36
C THR A 38 -1.93 17.49 -2.52
N THR A 39 -1.82 18.19 -3.66
CA THR A 39 -2.50 17.76 -4.88
C THR A 39 -2.12 16.30 -5.18
N ASN A 40 -3.13 15.45 -5.43
CA ASN A 40 -2.96 14.03 -5.73
C ASN A 40 -2.41 13.16 -4.58
N ARG A 41 -2.52 13.57 -3.31
CA ARG A 41 -2.09 12.79 -2.15
C ARG A 41 -2.61 11.35 -2.17
N ALA A 42 -3.91 11.18 -2.35
CA ALA A 42 -4.53 9.85 -2.43
C ALA A 42 -3.91 8.99 -3.55
N SER A 43 -3.69 9.56 -4.73
CA SER A 43 -3.06 8.86 -5.85
C SER A 43 -1.62 8.46 -5.57
N GLN A 44 -0.84 9.31 -4.89
CA GLN A 44 0.53 9.01 -4.49
C GLN A 44 0.55 7.88 -3.44
N LEU A 45 -0.35 7.90 -2.46
CA LEU A 45 -0.46 6.83 -1.47
C LEU A 45 -0.85 5.49 -2.13
N MET A 46 -1.82 5.50 -3.04
CA MET A 46 -2.21 4.32 -3.81
C MET A 46 -1.06 3.74 -4.64
N GLN A 47 -0.13 4.58 -5.11
CA GLN A 47 1.03 4.10 -5.85
C GLN A 47 1.99 3.27 -4.96
N TYR A 48 2.13 3.64 -3.68
CA TYR A 48 2.93 2.84 -2.73
C TYR A 48 2.34 1.46 -2.47
N TRP A 49 1.03 1.26 -2.66
CA TRP A 49 0.39 -0.03 -2.41
C TRP A 49 0.91 -1.14 -3.33
N TYR A 50 1.37 -0.82 -4.54
CA TYR A 50 1.99 -1.81 -5.44
C TYR A 50 3.37 -2.27 -4.99
N SER A 51 3.99 -1.54 -4.06
CA SER A 51 5.26 -1.94 -3.43
C SER A 51 5.03 -2.52 -2.04
N GLY A 52 3.80 -2.87 -1.67
CA GLY A 52 3.52 -3.53 -0.39
C GLY A 52 3.84 -5.03 -0.47
N ASN A 53 4.51 -5.56 0.56
CA ASN A 53 4.59 -6.99 0.77
C ASN A 53 3.41 -7.43 1.63
N TYR A 54 2.37 -7.97 0.99
CA TYR A 54 1.14 -8.40 1.66
C TYR A 54 1.21 -9.82 2.24
N TYR A 55 2.31 -10.54 1.98
CA TYR A 55 2.54 -11.90 2.42
C TYR A 55 3.57 -11.97 3.56
N SER A 56 4.12 -10.82 3.98
CA SER A 56 4.97 -10.78 5.17
C SER A 56 4.17 -11.19 6.40
N GLN A 57 4.85 -11.85 7.34
CA GLN A 57 4.26 -12.24 8.61
C GLN A 57 3.72 -10.99 9.31
N GLY A 58 2.41 -10.97 9.58
CA GLY A 58 1.75 -9.88 10.31
C GLY A 58 0.85 -8.98 9.48
N VAL A 59 0.82 -9.09 8.15
CA VAL A 59 -0.13 -8.33 7.31
C VAL A 59 -1.48 -9.04 7.24
N PRO A 60 -2.58 -8.42 7.72
CA PRO A 60 -3.89 -9.02 7.61
C PRO A 60 -4.36 -9.13 6.14
N GLN A 61 -4.89 -10.29 5.76
CA GLN A 61 -5.36 -10.56 4.40
C GLN A 61 -6.44 -9.57 3.92
N TYR A 62 -7.27 -9.07 4.84
CA TYR A 62 -8.32 -8.11 4.50
C TYR A 62 -7.77 -6.77 3.96
N LEU A 63 -6.51 -6.42 4.27
CA LEU A 63 -5.91 -5.17 3.79
C LEU A 63 -5.65 -5.20 2.29
N LEU A 64 -5.15 -6.32 1.75
CA LEU A 64 -4.97 -6.50 0.31
C LEU A 64 -6.31 -6.35 -0.42
N HIS A 65 -7.36 -7.02 0.08
CA HIS A 65 -8.70 -6.90 -0.48
C HIS A 65 -9.19 -5.44 -0.43
N SER A 66 -9.00 -4.75 0.70
CA SER A 66 -9.40 -3.35 0.87
C SER A 66 -8.67 -2.42 -0.11
N CYS A 67 -7.36 -2.63 -0.32
CA CYS A 67 -6.59 -1.90 -1.32
C CYS A 67 -7.17 -2.11 -2.72
N ASN A 68 -7.40 -3.37 -3.10
CA ASN A 68 -7.87 -3.72 -4.44
C ASN A 68 -9.25 -3.14 -4.74
N MET A 69 -10.17 -3.15 -3.77
CA MET A 69 -11.48 -2.52 -3.92
C MET A 69 -11.37 -1.02 -4.19
N VAL A 70 -10.48 -0.32 -3.48
CA VAL A 70 -10.27 1.13 -3.69
C VAL A 70 -9.57 1.40 -5.03
N LEU A 71 -8.60 0.59 -5.43
CA LEU A 71 -7.92 0.71 -6.72
C LEU A 71 -8.90 0.53 -7.88
N LEU A 72 -9.74 -0.51 -7.83
CA LEU A 72 -10.75 -0.77 -8.86
C LEU A 72 -11.77 0.38 -8.97
N GLN A 73 -12.23 0.92 -7.84
CA GLN A 73 -13.12 2.10 -7.82
C GLN A 73 -12.45 3.34 -8.42
N ALA A 74 -11.12 3.46 -8.30
CA ALA A 74 -10.34 4.53 -8.89
C ALA A 74 -9.94 4.27 -10.36
N GLY A 75 -10.43 3.19 -10.98
CA GLY A 75 -10.07 2.79 -12.34
C GLY A 75 -8.61 2.34 -12.48
N LYS A 76 -7.99 1.88 -11.39
CA LYS A 76 -6.61 1.39 -11.34
C LYS A 76 -6.60 -0.14 -11.30
N PRO A 77 -5.53 -0.77 -11.81
CA PRO A 77 -5.38 -2.21 -11.68
C PRO A 77 -5.34 -2.63 -10.20
N ALA A 78 -5.80 -3.84 -9.90
CA ALA A 78 -5.57 -4.42 -8.58
C ALA A 78 -4.06 -4.61 -8.34
N VAL A 79 -3.66 -4.69 -7.07
CA VAL A 79 -2.31 -5.14 -6.73
C VAL A 79 -2.19 -6.59 -7.20
N ASP A 80 -1.42 -6.76 -8.27
CA ASP A 80 -1.08 -8.07 -8.79
C ASP A 80 0.09 -8.59 -7.97
N VAL A 81 -0.21 -9.45 -7.01
CA VAL A 81 0.85 -10.07 -6.23
C VAL A 81 1.34 -11.26 -7.04
N PHE A 82 2.35 -11.00 -7.86
CA PHE A 82 3.20 -12.07 -8.35
C PHE A 82 3.83 -12.72 -7.12
N VAL A 83 3.19 -13.79 -6.63
CA VAL A 83 3.94 -14.90 -6.05
C VAL A 83 4.87 -15.28 -7.17
N ALA A 84 6.14 -14.88 -7.07
CA ALA A 84 7.16 -15.55 -7.84
C ALA A 84 6.99 -17.01 -7.42
N ASP A 85 6.38 -17.80 -8.29
CA ASP A 85 6.49 -19.24 -8.26
C ASP A 85 8.00 -19.48 -8.25
N GLU A 86 8.57 -19.63 -7.06
CA GLU A 86 9.68 -20.54 -6.85
C GLU A 86 9.11 -21.91 -7.19
N MET A 87 8.89 -22.14 -8.49
CA MET A 87 8.85 -23.46 -9.06
C MET A 87 10.24 -24.02 -8.82
N ASP A 88 10.39 -24.69 -7.68
CA ASP A 88 11.38 -25.70 -7.43
C ASP A 88 11.53 -26.58 -8.70
N ALA A 89 12.70 -26.52 -9.33
CA ALA A 89 13.41 -27.64 -9.97
C ALA A 89 14.76 -27.19 -10.55
#